data_AF-A0A0F9P0V4-F1
#
_entry.id   AF-A0A0F9P0V4-F1
#
_cell.length_a   1.000
_cell.length_b   1.000
_cell.length_c   1.000
_cell.angle_alpha   90.00
_cell.angle_beta   90.00
_cell.angle_gamma   90.00
#
_symmetry.space_group_name_H-M   'P 1'
#
loop_
_entity.id
_entity.type
_entity.pdbx_description
1 polymer ?
#
loop_
_entity_poly.entity_id
_entity_poly.type
_entity_poly.pdbx_seq_one_letter_code
_entity_poly.pdbx_strand_id
1 'polypeptide(L)'
;MLFITENVPSSLRGKLTKWMLQLKPGVFIGTLSALVGEKLWNKIIEKQGNGGAIWVKASNNEQRYKLTISGKTNWSINDFDGLQLIAHPLKKSIKRDINLQEKCDIIKEVSEVTSKIQDVSKVTWNTEGVPKGFITRKVLFNNKNSKISSSFSGTSNFEEYPPEILWEKPWTDEIEIIGKSLVSFLNNIENLHEMCFYGKKLMCLDIETTNYLPKAYEGFMNIIGVSLIDLREIKPKKFSLMLFQAYNMTREKNKAPLLLKLIKPYLKDVDTLLVFNQDFDIKIINTIISKFSLNITLPKKIVDLQKYFSNLVHLEKFLTSQVGVKRVYTSKYKYTEYYKQFKGKGKTGYNKKIEPIGTYNLTDTLTPLFTYLILKSNKKQIDNKLLKI
;
A
#
# COMPACT_ATOMS: atom_id res chain seq x y z
N MET A 1 35.71 5.86 -19.42
CA MET A 1 35.40 6.15 -18.00
C MET A 1 34.72 7.51 -17.94
N LEU A 2 33.69 7.67 -17.10
CA LEU A 2 32.94 8.92 -16.97
C LEU A 2 32.83 9.32 -15.49
N PHE A 3 33.10 10.59 -15.17
CA PHE A 3 32.72 11.19 -13.89
C PHE A 3 31.69 12.29 -14.13
N ILE A 4 30.66 12.34 -13.30
CA ILE A 4 29.67 13.41 -13.25
C ILE A 4 29.75 14.00 -11.85
N THR A 5 29.77 15.32 -11.71
CA THR A 5 29.89 16.02 -10.43
C THR A 5 28.90 17.17 -10.35
N GLU A 6 28.28 17.33 -9.19
CA GLU A 6 27.24 18.33 -8.92
C GLU A 6 27.62 19.13 -7.67
N ASN A 7 27.57 20.47 -7.75
CA ASN A 7 27.84 21.36 -6.62
C ASN A 7 29.19 21.08 -5.89
N VAL A 8 30.22 20.69 -6.63
CA VAL A 8 31.58 20.42 -6.09
C VAL A 8 32.50 21.64 -6.23
N PRO A 9 33.53 21.78 -5.37
CA PRO A 9 34.50 22.86 -5.46
C PRO A 9 35.17 22.96 -6.85
N SER A 10 35.42 24.20 -7.32
CA SER A 10 36.13 24.45 -8.60
C SER A 10 37.53 23.82 -8.63
N SER A 11 38.22 23.78 -7.49
CA SER A 11 39.54 23.16 -7.35
C SER A 11 39.52 21.64 -7.59
N LEU A 12 38.40 20.96 -7.33
CA LEU A 12 38.24 19.54 -7.66
C LEU A 12 38.02 19.36 -9.16
N ARG A 13 37.17 20.20 -9.79
CA ARG A 13 36.95 20.18 -11.24
C ARG A 13 38.26 20.41 -12.01
N GLY A 14 39.05 21.41 -11.60
CA GLY A 14 40.37 21.69 -12.20
C GLY A 14 41.41 20.58 -11.97
N LYS A 15 41.22 19.70 -10.99
CA LYS A 15 42.07 18.50 -10.83
C LYS A 15 41.65 17.37 -11.77
N LEU A 16 40.35 17.22 -12.05
CA LEU A 16 39.84 16.22 -12.98
C LEU A 16 40.19 16.55 -14.43
N THR A 17 40.18 17.83 -14.82
CA THR A 17 40.57 18.25 -16.19
C THR A 17 42.02 17.94 -16.56
N LYS A 18 42.90 17.72 -15.57
CA LYS A 18 44.28 17.29 -15.82
C LYS A 18 44.39 15.85 -16.35
N TRP A 19 43.36 15.04 -16.14
CA TRP A 19 43.35 13.61 -16.48
C TRP A 19 42.25 13.24 -17.46
N MET A 20 41.20 14.06 -17.59
CA MET A 20 39.98 13.75 -18.33
C MET A 20 39.46 14.99 -19.06
N LEU A 21 38.85 14.79 -20.23
CA LEU A 21 38.21 15.84 -20.98
C LEU A 21 36.87 16.22 -20.34
N GLN A 22 36.64 17.51 -20.10
CA GLN A 22 35.36 17.99 -19.62
C GLN A 22 34.43 18.31 -20.80
N LEU A 23 33.34 17.56 -20.95
CA LEU A 23 32.37 17.74 -22.04
C LEU A 23 31.36 18.86 -21.74
N LYS A 24 30.93 18.94 -20.48
CA LYS A 24 30.00 19.95 -19.93
C LYS A 24 30.35 20.24 -18.48
N PRO A 25 29.84 21.32 -17.87
CA PRO A 25 30.01 21.57 -16.44
C PRO A 25 29.69 20.31 -15.62
N GLY A 26 30.67 19.83 -14.86
CA GLY A 26 30.54 18.62 -14.03
C GLY A 26 30.70 17.27 -14.74
N VAL A 27 30.75 17.19 -16.08
CA VAL A 27 30.81 15.92 -16.84
C VAL A 27 32.18 15.73 -17.48
N PHE A 28 32.90 14.68 -17.08
CA PHE A 28 34.27 14.37 -17.49
C PHE A 28 34.36 12.98 -18.11
N ILE A 29 35.00 12.86 -19.27
CA ILE A 29 35.24 11.61 -19.99
C ILE A 29 36.73 11.36 -20.20
N GLY A 30 37.16 10.12 -20.09
CA GLY A 30 38.56 9.75 -20.33
C GLY A 30 38.78 8.25 -20.37
N THR A 31 39.92 7.85 -20.92
CA THR A 31 40.38 6.46 -20.97
C THR A 31 41.54 6.33 -19.99
N LEU A 32 41.25 5.74 -18.83
CA LEU A 32 42.19 5.58 -17.72
C LEU A 32 42.21 4.12 -17.27
N SER A 33 43.33 3.67 -16.70
CA SER A 33 43.38 2.37 -16.04
C SER A 33 42.46 2.33 -14.82
N ALA A 34 42.02 1.13 -14.43
CA ALA A 34 41.15 0.96 -13.27
C ALA A 34 41.75 1.58 -11.99
N LEU A 35 43.05 1.37 -11.77
CA LEU A 35 43.79 1.91 -10.63
C LEU A 35 43.83 3.45 -10.61
N VAL A 36 44.06 4.09 -11.75
CA VAL A 36 44.04 5.56 -11.84
C VAL A 36 42.63 6.09 -11.62
N GLY A 37 41.61 5.41 -12.17
CA GLY A 37 40.20 5.73 -11.92
C GLY A 37 39.82 5.65 -10.45
N GLU A 38 40.25 4.60 -9.73
CA GLU A 38 40.00 4.43 -8.29
C GLU A 38 40.68 5.51 -7.46
N LYS A 39 41.93 5.87 -7.79
CA LYS A 39 42.63 6.99 -7.13
C LYS A 39 41.91 8.33 -7.33
N LEU A 40 41.43 8.60 -8.56
CA LEU A 40 40.65 9.81 -8.84
C LEU A 40 39.30 9.79 -8.12
N TRP A 41 38.63 8.63 -8.08
CA TRP A 41 37.36 8.47 -7.37
C TRP A 41 37.49 8.73 -5.87
N ASN A 42 38.52 8.18 -5.22
CA ASN A 42 38.79 8.45 -3.80
C ASN A 42 39.03 9.94 -3.54
N LYS A 43 39.74 10.60 -4.45
CA LYS A 43 40.00 12.05 -4.37
C LYS A 43 38.74 12.90 -4.58
N ILE A 44 37.80 12.42 -5.39
CA ILE A 44 36.47 13.03 -5.54
C ILE A 44 35.70 12.89 -4.23
N ILE A 45 35.63 11.69 -3.65
CA ILE A 45 34.93 11.45 -2.37
C ILE A 45 35.49 12.34 -1.25
N GLU A 46 36.81 12.47 -1.17
CA GLU A 46 37.49 13.29 -0.16
C GLU A 46 37.19 14.80 -0.32
N LYS A 47 37.05 15.30 -1.55
CA LYS A 47 37.02 16.74 -1.84
C LYS A 47 35.70 17.25 -2.43
N GLN A 48 34.67 16.41 -2.56
CA GLN A 48 33.37 16.79 -3.11
C GLN A 48 32.56 17.73 -2.18
N GLY A 49 32.91 17.80 -0.89
CA GLY A 49 32.21 18.66 0.07
C GLY A 49 30.73 18.30 0.22
N ASN A 50 29.85 19.29 0.11
CA ASN A 50 28.39 19.12 0.11
C ASN A 50 27.80 18.73 -1.26
N GLY A 51 28.66 18.59 -2.29
CA GLY A 51 28.24 18.17 -3.61
C GLY A 51 28.02 16.66 -3.72
N GLY A 52 27.77 16.22 -4.94
CA GLY A 52 27.62 14.81 -5.29
C GLY A 52 28.42 14.43 -6.52
N ALA A 53 28.70 13.15 -6.68
CA ALA A 53 29.42 12.62 -7.82
C ALA A 53 28.91 11.24 -8.25
N ILE A 54 28.96 10.97 -9.56
CA ILE A 54 28.72 9.67 -10.18
C ILE A 54 29.97 9.25 -10.92
N TRP A 55 30.36 8.00 -10.76
CA TRP A 55 31.39 7.34 -11.55
C TRP A 55 30.79 6.22 -12.38
N VAL A 56 31.12 6.21 -13.68
CA VAL A 56 30.81 5.13 -14.61
C VAL A 56 32.12 4.54 -15.13
N LYS A 57 32.37 3.27 -14.80
CA LYS A 57 33.51 2.52 -15.35
C LYS A 57 33.02 1.35 -16.21
N ALA A 58 33.76 1.02 -17.27
CA ALA A 58 33.51 -0.19 -18.01
C ALA A 58 33.68 -1.40 -17.09
N SER A 59 32.84 -2.42 -17.24
CA SER A 59 32.88 -3.64 -16.44
C SER A 59 32.43 -4.83 -17.28
N ASN A 60 32.88 -6.03 -16.92
CA ASN A 60 32.48 -7.26 -17.61
C ASN A 60 31.19 -7.82 -16.99
N ASN A 61 30.13 -7.02 -17.03
CA ASN A 61 28.77 -7.40 -16.63
C ASN A 61 27.81 -7.17 -17.81
N GLU A 62 26.54 -7.54 -17.66
CA GLU A 62 25.54 -7.46 -18.73
C GLU A 62 25.35 -6.04 -19.28
N GLN A 63 25.45 -5.02 -18.42
CA GLN A 63 25.34 -3.61 -18.82
C GLN A 63 26.63 -3.05 -19.43
N ARG A 64 27.74 -3.79 -19.35
CA ARG A 64 29.08 -3.39 -19.78
C ARG A 64 29.65 -2.18 -19.02
N TYR A 65 28.99 -1.75 -17.96
CA TYR A 65 29.42 -0.66 -17.09
C TYR A 65 29.00 -0.89 -15.65
N LYS A 66 29.69 -0.19 -14.74
CA LYS A 66 29.36 -0.09 -13.32
C LYS A 66 29.26 1.36 -12.90
N LEU A 67 28.13 1.71 -12.30
CA LEU A 67 27.83 2.99 -11.68
C LEU A 67 28.24 2.97 -10.20
N THR A 68 28.73 4.10 -9.70
CA THR A 68 28.95 4.36 -8.28
C THR A 68 28.58 5.80 -7.98
N ILE A 69 27.79 6.04 -6.93
CA ILE A 69 27.35 7.38 -6.51
C ILE A 69 27.96 7.70 -5.14
N SER A 70 28.35 8.96 -4.94
CA SER A 70 28.75 9.49 -3.63
C SER A 70 28.23 10.90 -3.43
N GLY A 71 28.04 11.31 -2.17
CA GLY A 71 27.61 12.65 -1.81
C GLY A 71 26.13 12.94 -2.05
N LYS A 72 25.76 14.22 -2.02
CA LYS A 72 24.38 14.68 -2.18
C LYS A 72 24.04 14.80 -3.67
N THR A 73 23.62 13.69 -4.26
CA THR A 73 22.96 13.71 -5.58
C THR A 73 21.46 13.48 -5.39
N ASN A 74 20.67 13.95 -6.34
CA ASN A 74 19.24 13.63 -6.40
C ASN A 74 19.00 12.17 -6.81
N TRP A 75 20.05 11.42 -7.16
CA TRP A 75 19.96 10.11 -7.76
C TRP A 75 20.43 9.02 -6.80
N SER A 76 19.78 7.86 -6.85
CA SER A 76 20.27 6.66 -6.15
C SER A 76 20.38 5.50 -7.13
N ILE A 77 21.49 4.78 -7.07
CA ILE A 77 21.64 3.52 -7.80
C ILE A 77 20.90 2.44 -7.02
N ASN A 78 20.00 1.75 -7.68
CA ASN A 78 19.34 0.56 -7.17
C ASN A 78 19.77 -0.63 -8.02
N ASP A 79 20.21 -1.71 -7.36
CA ASP A 79 20.49 -2.98 -8.02
C ASP A 79 19.18 -3.76 -8.21
N PHE A 80 18.96 -4.22 -9.44
CA PHE A 80 17.82 -5.03 -9.84
C PHE A 80 18.35 -6.22 -10.64
N ASP A 81 18.51 -7.36 -9.95
CA ASP A 81 18.97 -8.61 -10.56
C ASP A 81 20.35 -8.48 -11.24
N GLY A 82 21.28 -7.77 -10.59
CA GLY A 82 22.61 -7.50 -11.14
C GLY A 82 22.68 -6.34 -12.13
N LEU A 83 21.53 -5.73 -12.49
CA LEU A 83 21.46 -4.49 -13.27
C LEU A 83 21.39 -3.26 -12.36
N GLN A 84 22.22 -2.25 -12.63
CA GLN A 84 22.18 -0.97 -11.93
C GLN A 84 21.22 0.00 -12.64
N LEU A 85 20.18 0.45 -11.92
CA LEU A 85 19.18 1.44 -12.37
C LEU A 85 19.22 2.71 -11.50
N ILE A 86 18.74 3.85 -12.03
CA ILE A 86 18.65 5.14 -11.32
C ILE A 86 17.23 5.41 -10.84
N ALA A 87 17.07 5.72 -9.55
CA ALA A 87 15.82 6.23 -8.99
C ALA A 87 15.80 7.78 -8.96
N HIS A 88 14.65 8.35 -9.30
CA HIS A 88 14.41 9.79 -9.28
C HIS A 88 13.66 10.19 -7.99
N PRO A 89 13.99 11.33 -7.36
CA PRO A 89 13.29 11.77 -6.17
C PRO A 89 11.93 12.37 -6.56
N LEU A 90 10.88 11.96 -5.85
CA LEU A 90 9.55 12.53 -6.01
C LEU A 90 9.57 14.01 -5.58
N LYS A 91 9.03 14.92 -6.41
CA LYS A 91 8.92 16.36 -6.08
C LYS A 91 8.23 16.54 -4.71
N LYS A 92 8.94 17.12 -3.74
CA LYS A 92 8.39 17.48 -2.43
C LYS A 92 7.27 18.52 -2.63
N SER A 93 6.04 18.19 -2.26
CA SER A 93 4.96 19.16 -2.08
C SER A 93 5.31 20.06 -0.89
N ILE A 94 5.30 21.38 -1.11
CA ILE A 94 5.58 22.44 -0.13
C ILE A 94 4.67 22.25 1.10
N LYS A 95 5.27 22.07 2.28
CA LYS A 95 4.57 22.09 3.57
C LYS A 95 4.15 23.54 3.85
N ARG A 96 2.86 23.78 4.10
CA ARG A 96 2.43 24.97 4.85
C ARG A 96 2.40 24.59 6.32
N ASP A 97 3.16 25.30 7.13
CA ASP A 97 3.14 25.15 8.59
C ASP A 97 1.77 25.56 9.11
N ILE A 98 1.07 24.61 9.71
CA ILE A 98 -0.20 24.83 10.41
C ILE A 98 0.04 24.43 11.87
N ASN A 99 -0.30 25.35 12.75
CA ASN A 99 0.05 25.42 14.17
C ASN A 99 -0.29 24.11 14.92
N LEU A 100 0.71 23.56 15.65
CA LEU A 100 0.69 22.23 16.27
C LEU A 100 0.09 22.20 17.69
N GLN A 101 -0.21 23.36 18.27
CA GLN A 101 -0.55 23.45 19.69
C GLN A 101 -2.00 23.04 19.99
N GLU A 102 -2.97 23.40 19.13
CA GLU A 102 -4.41 23.07 19.33
C GLU A 102 -4.75 21.59 19.13
N LYS A 103 -3.84 20.80 18.52
CA LYS A 103 -4.02 19.35 18.32
C LYS A 103 -3.66 18.51 19.55
N CYS A 104 -2.81 19.02 20.43
CA CYS A 104 -2.32 18.25 21.58
C CYS A 104 -3.40 18.03 22.64
N ASP A 105 -4.35 18.94 22.77
CA ASP A 105 -5.41 18.85 23.78
C ASP A 105 -6.47 17.80 23.40
N ILE A 106 -6.80 17.68 22.11
CA ILE A 106 -7.66 16.60 21.57
C ILE A 106 -6.98 15.23 21.75
N ILE A 107 -5.66 15.14 21.58
CA ILE A 107 -4.91 13.89 21.74
C ILE A 107 -4.87 13.44 23.21
N LYS A 108 -4.80 14.38 24.17
CA LYS A 108 -4.83 14.06 25.61
C LYS A 108 -6.19 13.52 26.03
N GLU A 109 -7.27 14.15 25.57
CA GLU A 109 -8.64 13.73 25.88
C GLU A 109 -8.97 12.33 25.30
N VAL A 110 -8.46 12.00 24.11
CA VAL A 110 -8.58 10.65 23.51
C VAL A 110 -7.75 9.62 24.29
N SER A 111 -6.57 9.99 24.80
CA SER A 111 -5.69 9.09 25.54
C SER A 111 -6.24 8.66 26.90
N GLU A 112 -6.94 9.57 27.60
CA GLU A 112 -7.58 9.29 28.89
C GLU A 112 -8.84 8.44 28.75
N VAL A 113 -9.55 8.53 27.63
CA VAL A 113 -10.69 7.64 27.32
C VAL A 113 -10.22 6.23 26.95
N THR A 114 -9.06 6.08 26.28
CA THR A 114 -8.49 4.76 25.94
C THR A 114 -7.92 3.97 27.11
N SER A 115 -7.63 4.61 28.26
CA SER A 115 -7.08 3.90 29.44
C SER A 115 -8.14 3.15 30.25
N LYS A 116 -9.44 3.26 29.91
CA LYS A 116 -10.56 2.66 30.67
C LYS A 116 -11.47 1.69 29.89
N ILE A 117 -11.05 1.20 28.72
CA ILE A 117 -11.81 0.15 28.00
C ILE A 117 -10.94 -1.09 27.83
N GLN A 118 -10.99 -1.94 28.85
CA GLN A 118 -10.52 -3.31 28.79
C GLN A 118 -11.70 -4.17 28.33
N ASP A 119 -11.79 -4.40 27.02
CA ASP A 119 -12.66 -5.44 26.48
C ASP A 119 -12.09 -5.96 25.15
N VAL A 120 -11.18 -6.93 25.28
CA VAL A 120 -10.59 -7.64 24.14
C VAL A 120 -11.66 -8.61 23.64
N SER A 121 -12.25 -8.33 22.48
CA SER A 121 -13.27 -9.17 21.85
C SER A 121 -12.77 -10.62 21.68
N LYS A 122 -13.48 -11.57 22.28
CA LYS A 122 -13.21 -13.03 22.23
C LYS A 122 -13.05 -13.52 20.78
N VAL A 123 -11.84 -13.95 20.42
CA VAL A 123 -11.58 -14.73 19.19
C VAL A 123 -12.08 -16.15 19.44
N THR A 124 -13.07 -16.61 18.68
CA THR A 124 -13.66 -17.96 18.83
C THR A 124 -13.02 -18.97 17.90
N TRP A 125 -12.60 -20.12 18.45
CA TRP A 125 -12.02 -21.23 17.71
C TRP A 125 -13.10 -22.07 17.00
N ASN A 126 -13.30 -21.85 15.70
CA ASN A 126 -13.96 -22.80 14.80
C ASN A 126 -13.26 -22.78 13.43
N THR A 127 -12.64 -23.89 13.02
CA THR A 127 -11.98 -24.07 11.71
C THR A 127 -12.93 -24.54 10.62
N GLU A 128 -14.19 -24.81 10.97
CA GLU A 128 -15.23 -25.23 10.04
C GLU A 128 -15.38 -24.24 8.88
N GLY A 129 -15.28 -24.75 7.66
CA GLY A 129 -15.37 -23.94 6.44
C GLY A 129 -14.08 -23.24 6.00
N VAL A 130 -12.99 -23.27 6.78
CA VAL A 130 -11.69 -22.70 6.37
C VAL A 130 -10.73 -23.81 5.91
N PRO A 131 -10.23 -23.80 4.65
CA PRO A 131 -9.34 -24.84 4.15
C PRO A 131 -8.02 -24.94 4.90
N LYS A 132 -7.38 -26.12 4.91
CA LYS A 132 -6.04 -26.30 5.49
C LYS A 132 -5.03 -25.39 4.78
N GLY A 133 -4.23 -24.69 5.57
CA GLY A 133 -3.25 -23.71 5.10
C GLY A 133 -3.83 -22.33 4.80
N PHE A 134 -5.03 -22.04 5.28
CA PHE A 134 -5.68 -20.74 5.12
C PHE A 134 -5.96 -20.08 6.45
N ILE A 135 -6.03 -18.75 6.40
CA ILE A 135 -6.58 -17.93 7.47
C ILE A 135 -7.68 -17.04 6.92
N THR A 136 -8.65 -16.72 7.78
CA THR A 136 -9.70 -15.74 7.49
C THR A 136 -9.79 -14.71 8.61
N ARG A 137 -10.15 -13.49 8.24
CA ARG A 137 -10.38 -12.38 9.16
C ARG A 137 -11.69 -11.71 8.83
N LYS A 138 -12.38 -11.26 9.86
CA LYS A 138 -13.61 -10.50 9.73
C LYS A 138 -13.66 -9.40 10.78
N VAL A 139 -13.93 -8.19 10.32
CA VAL A 139 -14.18 -7.03 11.18
C VAL A 139 -15.60 -6.56 10.94
N LEU A 140 -16.38 -6.38 12.00
CA LEU A 140 -17.73 -5.84 11.93
C LEU A 140 -17.78 -4.50 12.67
N PHE A 141 -18.28 -3.48 12.00
CA PHE A 141 -18.60 -2.19 12.59
C PHE A 141 -20.11 -2.06 12.69
N ASN A 142 -20.59 -1.88 13.92
CA ASN A 142 -21.99 -1.70 14.22
C ASN A 142 -22.20 -0.32 14.83
N ASN A 143 -23.32 0.30 14.46
CA ASN A 143 -23.78 1.52 15.10
C ASN A 143 -25.03 1.19 15.93
N LYS A 144 -24.93 1.33 17.26
CA LYS A 144 -26.07 1.22 18.18
C LYS A 144 -26.05 2.43 19.11
N ASN A 145 -27.17 3.15 19.20
CA ASN A 145 -27.36 4.29 20.12
C ASN A 145 -26.24 5.35 20.02
N SER A 146 -25.85 5.73 18.81
CA SER A 146 -24.78 6.70 18.53
C SER A 146 -23.38 6.30 18.99
N LYS A 147 -23.20 5.06 19.47
CA LYS A 147 -21.89 4.47 19.78
C LYS A 147 -21.50 3.50 18.66
N ILE A 148 -20.35 3.77 18.05
CA ILE A 148 -19.77 2.90 17.01
C ILE A 148 -18.90 1.87 17.71
N SER A 149 -19.30 0.59 17.64
CA SER A 149 -18.49 -0.53 18.11
C SER A 149 -17.87 -1.27 16.94
N SER A 150 -16.67 -1.80 17.17
CA SER A 150 -15.98 -2.70 16.26
C SER A 150 -15.87 -4.09 16.92
N SER A 151 -15.95 -5.17 16.15
CA SER A 151 -15.62 -6.50 16.62
C SER A 151 -14.70 -7.20 15.63
N PHE A 152 -13.64 -7.79 16.15
CA PHE A 152 -12.61 -8.49 15.38
C PHE A 152 -12.75 -10.00 15.61
N SER A 153 -12.77 -10.75 14.52
CA SER A 153 -12.90 -12.21 14.55
C SER A 153 -12.10 -12.82 13.42
N GLY A 154 -11.74 -14.08 13.53
CA GLY A 154 -10.98 -14.76 12.49
C GLY A 154 -10.71 -16.20 12.87
N THR A 155 -10.29 -16.95 11.86
CA THR A 155 -10.00 -18.37 11.97
C THR A 155 -8.65 -18.63 11.33
N SER A 156 -7.82 -19.42 12.00
CA SER A 156 -6.60 -19.96 11.39
C SER A 156 -6.68 -21.48 11.27
N ASN A 157 -6.47 -21.98 10.06
CA ASN A 157 -6.23 -23.39 9.80
C ASN A 157 -4.79 -23.58 9.26
N PHE A 158 -3.84 -22.88 9.86
CA PHE A 158 -2.41 -22.95 9.56
C PHE A 158 -1.60 -22.97 10.85
N GLU A 159 -0.92 -24.09 11.11
CA GLU A 159 -0.29 -24.40 12.41
C GLU A 159 0.75 -23.35 12.84
N GLU A 160 1.53 -22.81 11.91
CA GLU A 160 2.57 -21.82 12.21
C GLU A 160 2.00 -20.42 12.53
N TYR A 161 0.68 -20.23 12.41
CA TYR A 161 0.05 -18.93 12.58
C TYR A 161 -1.29 -19.03 13.32
N PRO A 162 -1.27 -19.20 14.66
CA PRO A 162 -2.47 -19.50 15.40
C PRO A 162 -3.37 -18.24 15.63
N PRO A 163 -4.65 -18.43 16.01
CA PRO A 163 -5.63 -17.37 16.24
C PRO A 163 -5.22 -16.25 17.19
N GLU A 164 -4.39 -16.54 18.19
CA GLU A 164 -3.90 -15.56 19.18
C GLU A 164 -3.12 -14.42 18.52
N ILE A 165 -2.47 -14.71 17.39
CA ILE A 165 -1.67 -13.74 16.66
C ILE A 165 -2.36 -13.25 15.39
N LEU A 166 -3.61 -13.68 15.10
CA LEU A 166 -4.36 -13.22 13.91
C LEU A 166 -4.48 -11.70 13.85
N TRP A 167 -4.55 -11.05 15.00
CA TRP A 167 -4.74 -9.61 15.13
C TRP A 167 -3.58 -9.00 15.89
N GLU A 168 -2.83 -8.12 15.23
CA GLU A 168 -1.65 -7.46 15.81
C GLU A 168 -1.80 -5.94 15.75
N LYS A 169 -1.36 -5.27 16.81
CA LYS A 169 -1.15 -3.82 16.81
C LYS A 169 0.13 -3.47 16.03
N PRO A 170 0.17 -2.34 15.32
CA PRO A 170 -0.81 -1.24 15.32
C PRO A 170 -1.93 -1.37 14.28
N TRP A 171 -2.02 -2.48 13.55
CA TRP A 171 -2.90 -2.63 12.38
C TRP A 171 -4.38 -2.64 12.76
N THR A 172 -4.73 -3.28 13.87
CA THR A 172 -6.10 -3.28 14.41
C THR A 172 -6.59 -1.86 14.71
N ASP A 173 -5.72 -1.05 15.34
CA ASP A 173 -6.05 0.31 15.76
C ASP A 173 -6.27 1.20 14.52
N GLU A 174 -5.47 1.01 13.46
CA GLU A 174 -5.65 1.73 12.19
C GLU A 174 -6.94 1.33 11.46
N ILE A 175 -7.25 0.03 11.37
CA ILE A 175 -8.52 -0.45 10.79
C ILE A 175 -9.70 0.11 11.57
N GLU A 176 -9.62 0.11 12.89
CA GLU A 176 -10.67 0.61 13.77
C GLU A 176 -10.91 2.11 13.57
N ILE A 177 -9.84 2.92 13.52
CA ILE A 177 -9.92 4.36 13.29
C ILE A 177 -10.61 4.65 11.95
N ILE A 178 -10.12 4.05 10.86
CA ILE A 178 -10.66 4.31 9.52
C ILE A 178 -12.14 3.84 9.44
N GLY A 179 -12.45 2.67 9.99
CA GLY A 179 -13.79 2.10 9.94
C GLY A 179 -14.80 2.92 10.76
N LYS A 180 -14.42 3.34 11.97
CA LYS A 180 -15.24 4.25 12.79
C LYS A 180 -15.45 5.60 12.11
N SER A 181 -14.42 6.16 11.47
CA SER A 181 -14.55 7.41 10.72
C SER A 181 -15.50 7.29 9.54
N LEU A 182 -15.50 6.16 8.81
CA LEU A 182 -16.45 5.91 7.72
C LEU A 182 -17.89 5.86 8.25
N VAL A 183 -18.13 5.07 9.30
CA VAL A 183 -19.46 4.94 9.91
C VAL A 183 -19.94 6.30 10.46
N SER A 184 -19.06 7.05 11.12
CA SER A 184 -19.36 8.40 11.61
C SER A 184 -19.71 9.36 10.48
N PHE A 185 -18.92 9.35 9.40
CA PHE A 185 -19.19 10.16 8.20
C PHE A 185 -20.60 9.90 7.65
N LEU A 186 -20.98 8.63 7.45
CA LEU A 186 -22.31 8.28 6.95
C LEU A 186 -23.43 8.67 7.92
N ASN A 187 -23.22 8.55 9.23
CA ASN A 187 -24.18 8.98 10.24
C ASN A 187 -24.44 10.50 10.21
N ASN A 188 -23.44 11.28 9.82
CA ASN A 188 -23.51 12.74 9.77
C ASN A 188 -24.05 13.29 8.45
N ILE A 189 -24.34 12.44 7.46
CA ILE A 189 -25.03 12.88 6.24
C ILE A 189 -26.50 13.12 6.57
N GLU A 190 -26.95 14.38 6.49
CA GLU A 190 -28.34 14.79 6.74
C GLU A 190 -29.31 14.11 5.77
N ASN A 191 -29.08 14.28 4.46
CA ASN A 191 -29.93 13.73 3.41
C ASN A 191 -29.36 12.46 2.78
N LEU A 192 -29.06 11.45 3.62
CA LEU A 192 -28.47 10.19 3.15
C LEU A 192 -29.30 9.50 2.05
N HIS A 193 -30.62 9.68 2.07
CA HIS A 193 -31.56 9.13 1.09
C HIS A 193 -31.45 9.74 -0.32
N GLU A 194 -30.89 10.94 -0.45
CA GLU A 194 -30.67 11.59 -1.75
C GLU A 194 -29.36 11.13 -2.43
N MET A 195 -28.50 10.43 -1.70
CA MET A 195 -27.20 9.99 -2.20
C MET A 195 -27.34 8.88 -3.24
N CYS A 196 -26.53 8.91 -4.30
CA CYS A 196 -26.67 7.94 -5.40
C CYS A 196 -26.31 6.49 -5.01
N PHE A 197 -25.73 6.30 -3.83
CA PHE A 197 -25.42 5.00 -3.23
C PHE A 197 -26.46 4.54 -2.20
N TYR A 198 -27.47 5.36 -1.89
CA TYR A 198 -28.59 4.94 -1.06
C TYR A 198 -29.34 3.78 -1.71
N GLY A 199 -29.85 2.86 -0.88
CA GLY A 199 -30.58 1.70 -1.37
C GLY A 199 -29.69 0.67 -2.09
N LYS A 200 -28.37 0.71 -1.88
CA LYS A 200 -27.42 -0.17 -2.57
C LYS A 200 -26.49 -0.89 -1.61
N LYS A 201 -26.14 -2.12 -1.97
CA LYS A 201 -25.05 -2.88 -1.36
C LYS A 201 -23.77 -2.62 -2.16
N LEU A 202 -22.79 -2.00 -1.50
CA LEU A 202 -21.50 -1.70 -2.10
C LEU A 202 -20.43 -2.66 -1.55
N MET A 203 -19.51 -3.04 -2.42
CA MET A 203 -18.36 -3.86 -2.06
C MET A 203 -17.11 -3.24 -2.67
N CYS A 204 -16.03 -3.07 -1.91
CA CYS A 204 -14.69 -2.84 -2.47
C CYS A 204 -13.87 -4.10 -2.33
N LEU A 205 -13.06 -4.40 -3.34
CA LEU A 205 -12.24 -5.60 -3.41
C LEU A 205 -10.81 -5.23 -3.77
N ASP A 206 -9.86 -5.92 -3.15
CA ASP A 206 -8.43 -5.78 -3.41
C ASP A 206 -7.77 -7.17 -3.27
N ILE A 207 -6.81 -7.48 -4.15
CA ILE A 207 -6.08 -8.74 -4.14
C ILE A 207 -4.59 -8.52 -3.99
N GLU A 208 -3.92 -9.45 -3.30
CA GLU A 208 -2.46 -9.53 -3.33
C GLU A 208 -2.04 -10.77 -4.11
N THR A 209 -0.90 -10.68 -4.79
CA THR A 209 -0.34 -11.78 -5.57
C THR A 209 1.10 -12.08 -5.16
N THR A 210 1.51 -13.34 -5.28
CA THR A 210 2.90 -13.75 -5.08
C THR A 210 3.73 -13.40 -6.32
N ASN A 211 4.68 -12.47 -6.15
CA ASN A 211 5.71 -11.98 -7.08
C ASN A 211 5.44 -10.67 -7.84
N TYR A 212 6.16 -9.65 -7.36
CA TYR A 212 6.66 -8.49 -8.08
C TYR A 212 7.90 -8.91 -8.92
N LEU A 213 7.69 -9.49 -10.10
CA LEU A 213 8.75 -9.80 -11.10
C LEU A 213 8.21 -9.46 -12.51
N PRO A 214 8.88 -8.64 -13.34
CA PRO A 214 8.31 -8.14 -14.60
C PRO A 214 8.23 -9.16 -15.74
N LYS A 215 8.58 -10.43 -15.52
CA LYS A 215 8.67 -11.46 -16.56
C LYS A 215 7.81 -12.70 -16.34
N ALA A 216 6.79 -12.66 -15.49
CA ALA A 216 5.85 -13.76 -15.42
C ALA A 216 4.40 -13.27 -15.30
N TYR A 217 3.59 -13.61 -16.28
CA TYR A 217 2.13 -13.74 -16.16
C TYR A 217 1.72 -14.87 -15.18
N GLU A 218 2.48 -15.05 -14.09
CA GLU A 218 2.35 -16.16 -13.14
C GLU A 218 2.49 -15.73 -11.67
N GLY A 219 2.03 -14.51 -11.33
CA GLY A 219 1.76 -14.18 -9.93
C GLY A 219 0.41 -14.77 -9.51
N PHE A 220 0.37 -15.58 -8.45
CA PHE A 220 -0.89 -16.18 -7.98
C PHE A 220 -1.48 -15.39 -6.84
N MET A 221 -2.80 -15.17 -6.91
CA MET A 221 -3.55 -14.53 -5.84
C MET A 221 -3.38 -15.32 -4.54
N ASN A 222 -2.79 -14.68 -3.53
CA ASN A 222 -2.57 -15.27 -2.21
C ASN A 222 -3.46 -14.63 -1.14
N ILE A 223 -3.82 -13.35 -1.29
CA ILE A 223 -4.74 -12.65 -0.39
C ILE A 223 -5.89 -12.08 -1.22
N ILE A 224 -7.10 -12.16 -0.65
CA ILE A 224 -8.24 -11.40 -1.13
C ILE A 224 -8.88 -10.69 0.06
N GLY A 225 -9.07 -9.39 -0.08
CA GLY A 225 -9.70 -8.52 0.89
C GLY A 225 -10.98 -7.93 0.31
N VAL A 226 -11.98 -7.76 1.16
CA VAL A 226 -13.22 -7.11 0.80
C VAL A 226 -13.71 -6.21 1.92
N SER A 227 -14.22 -5.03 1.58
CA SER A 227 -15.03 -4.19 2.45
C SER A 227 -16.44 -4.11 1.88
N LEU A 228 -17.45 -4.31 2.72
CA LEU A 228 -18.85 -4.44 2.34
C LEU A 228 -19.67 -3.50 3.21
N ILE A 229 -20.55 -2.74 2.57
CA ILE A 229 -21.55 -1.95 3.26
C ILE A 229 -22.91 -2.13 2.60
N ASP A 230 -23.92 -2.44 3.42
CA ASP A 230 -25.30 -2.60 2.96
C ASP A 230 -26.11 -1.37 3.36
N LEU A 231 -26.47 -0.55 2.36
CA LEU A 231 -27.23 0.68 2.52
C LEU A 231 -28.68 0.51 2.04
N ARG A 232 -29.20 -0.73 1.97
CA ARG A 232 -30.59 -1.02 1.59
C ARG A 232 -31.57 -0.84 2.76
N GLU A 233 -31.14 -1.20 3.98
CA GLU A 233 -32.01 -1.19 5.17
C GLU A 233 -31.59 -0.11 6.20
N ILE A 234 -31.52 1.16 5.79
CA ILE A 234 -31.00 2.24 6.65
C ILE A 234 -32.04 2.76 7.69
N LYS A 235 -33.00 1.95 8.13
CA LYS A 235 -33.99 2.38 9.15
C LYS A 235 -33.59 1.84 10.53
N PRO A 236 -33.33 2.68 11.56
CA PRO A 236 -33.01 4.11 11.61
C PRO A 236 -31.48 4.32 11.73
N LYS A 237 -30.75 4.44 10.61
CA LYS A 237 -29.26 4.46 10.56
C LYS A 237 -28.60 3.19 11.11
N LYS A 238 -29.29 2.06 11.05
CA LYS A 238 -28.70 0.74 11.31
C LYS A 238 -28.15 0.17 10.00
N PHE A 239 -26.91 0.53 9.68
CA PHE A 239 -26.14 -0.18 8.66
C PHE A 239 -24.94 -0.84 9.33
N SER A 240 -24.44 -1.89 8.68
CA SER A 240 -23.21 -2.55 9.11
C SER A 240 -22.16 -2.38 8.04
N LEU A 241 -20.94 -2.03 8.47
CA LEU A 241 -19.75 -2.12 7.65
C LEU A 241 -19.03 -3.40 8.05
N MET A 242 -18.79 -4.27 7.08
CA MET A 242 -18.08 -5.53 7.26
C MET A 242 -16.80 -5.50 6.43
N LEU A 243 -15.70 -5.92 7.02
CA LEU A 243 -14.49 -6.26 6.31
C LEU A 243 -14.27 -7.76 6.42
N PHE A 244 -13.81 -8.37 5.33
CA PHE A 244 -13.41 -9.77 5.31
C PHE A 244 -12.12 -9.95 4.51
N GLN A 245 -11.24 -10.80 4.99
CA GLN A 245 -10.02 -11.19 4.28
C GLN A 245 -9.85 -12.70 4.36
N ALA A 246 -9.39 -13.28 3.26
CA ALA A 246 -8.89 -14.64 3.22
C ALA A 246 -7.45 -14.65 2.69
N TYR A 247 -6.61 -15.47 3.29
CA TYR A 247 -5.22 -15.62 2.91
C TYR A 247 -4.85 -17.11 2.81
N ASN A 248 -4.43 -17.51 1.62
CA ASN A 248 -3.71 -18.75 1.34
C ASN A 248 -2.26 -18.66 1.86
N MET A 249 -2.03 -19.11 3.10
CA MET A 249 -0.72 -19.08 3.76
C MET A 249 0.31 -19.98 3.06
N THR A 250 -0.14 -21.04 2.36
CA THR A 250 0.74 -21.93 1.61
C THR A 250 1.31 -21.30 0.35
N ARG A 251 0.68 -20.23 -0.16
CA ARG A 251 1.02 -19.56 -1.43
C ARG A 251 1.02 -20.49 -2.65
N GLU A 252 0.40 -21.66 -2.56
CA GLU A 252 0.30 -22.60 -3.67
C GLU A 252 -0.73 -22.11 -4.72
N LYS A 253 -0.31 -22.07 -5.99
CA LYS A 253 -1.09 -21.65 -7.18
C LYS A 253 -2.43 -22.36 -7.32
N ASN A 254 -2.43 -23.67 -7.14
CA ASN A 254 -3.61 -24.55 -7.27
C ASN A 254 -4.68 -24.28 -6.19
N LYS A 255 -4.31 -23.62 -5.08
CA LYS A 255 -5.22 -23.28 -3.97
C LYS A 255 -5.85 -21.88 -4.12
N ALA A 256 -5.40 -21.05 -5.06
CA ALA A 256 -5.99 -19.73 -5.33
C ALA A 256 -7.52 -19.72 -5.55
N PRO A 257 -8.14 -20.72 -6.22
CA PRO A 257 -9.61 -20.81 -6.35
C PRO A 257 -10.37 -20.85 -5.02
N LEU A 258 -9.75 -21.37 -3.96
CA LEU A 258 -10.38 -21.47 -2.65
C LEU A 258 -10.63 -20.08 -2.04
N LEU A 259 -9.78 -19.09 -2.34
CA LEU A 259 -9.99 -17.69 -1.94
C LEU A 259 -11.29 -17.14 -2.53
N LEU A 260 -11.55 -17.40 -3.82
CA LEU A 260 -12.79 -16.97 -4.48
C LEU A 260 -14.01 -17.72 -3.94
N LYS A 261 -13.87 -19.01 -3.59
CA LYS A 261 -14.94 -19.77 -2.93
C LYS A 261 -15.29 -19.18 -1.56
N LEU A 262 -14.29 -18.75 -0.79
CA LEU A 262 -14.49 -18.12 0.53
C LEU A 262 -15.22 -16.77 0.44
N ILE A 263 -14.96 -15.97 -0.59
CA ILE A 263 -15.65 -14.68 -0.76
C ILE A 263 -16.98 -14.77 -1.51
N LYS A 264 -17.28 -15.91 -2.16
CA LYS A 264 -18.51 -16.11 -2.95
C LYS A 264 -19.79 -15.70 -2.21
N PRO A 265 -20.00 -16.02 -0.91
CA PRO A 265 -21.21 -15.60 -0.19
C PRO A 265 -21.38 -14.08 -0.12
N TYR A 266 -20.27 -13.33 -0.07
CA TYR A 266 -20.30 -11.86 0.06
C TYR A 266 -20.55 -11.14 -1.27
N LEU A 267 -20.25 -11.78 -2.40
CA LEU A 267 -20.53 -11.25 -3.74
C LEU A 267 -22.03 -11.23 -4.06
N LYS A 268 -22.84 -12.01 -3.34
CA LYS A 268 -24.27 -12.12 -3.58
C LYS A 268 -24.98 -10.78 -3.33
N ASP A 269 -25.83 -10.40 -4.28
CA ASP A 269 -26.69 -9.21 -4.25
C ASP A 269 -25.92 -7.88 -4.09
N VAL A 270 -24.65 -7.83 -4.53
CA VAL A 270 -23.86 -6.61 -4.57
C VAL A 270 -24.25 -5.78 -5.80
N ASP A 271 -24.71 -4.55 -5.57
CA ASP A 271 -25.15 -3.63 -6.63
C ASP A 271 -23.97 -2.94 -7.33
N THR A 272 -22.86 -2.73 -6.63
CA THR A 272 -21.67 -2.06 -7.18
C THR A 272 -20.41 -2.61 -6.55
N LEU A 273 -19.52 -3.13 -7.40
CA LEU A 273 -18.17 -3.54 -7.03
C LEU A 273 -17.20 -2.38 -7.30
N LEU A 274 -16.41 -2.01 -6.30
CA LEU A 274 -15.34 -1.03 -6.38
C LEU A 274 -14.01 -1.79 -6.41
N VAL A 275 -13.11 -1.36 -7.28
CA VAL A 275 -11.72 -1.83 -7.32
C VAL A 275 -10.80 -0.63 -7.52
N PHE A 276 -9.56 -0.72 -7.05
CA PHE A 276 -8.62 0.35 -7.29
C PHE A 276 -8.06 0.29 -8.72
N ASN A 277 -7.79 -0.90 -9.26
CA ASN A 277 -7.28 -1.07 -10.62
C ASN A 277 -8.00 -2.25 -11.30
N GLN A 278 -9.03 -1.97 -12.10
CA GLN A 278 -9.81 -3.04 -12.74
C GLN A 278 -8.95 -3.93 -13.67
N ASP A 279 -7.97 -3.34 -14.36
CA ASP A 279 -7.18 -4.05 -15.38
C ASP A 279 -6.18 -5.03 -14.74
N PHE A 280 -5.95 -4.88 -13.43
CA PHE A 280 -5.20 -5.82 -12.61
C PHE A 280 -6.13 -6.76 -11.83
N ASP A 281 -6.91 -6.22 -10.89
CA ASP A 281 -7.68 -7.00 -9.92
C ASP A 281 -8.71 -7.92 -10.61
N ILE A 282 -9.56 -7.32 -11.46
CA ILE A 282 -10.65 -8.04 -12.14
C ILE A 282 -10.10 -9.00 -13.18
N LYS A 283 -9.04 -8.60 -13.90
CA LYS A 283 -8.39 -9.46 -14.90
C LYS A 283 -7.85 -10.75 -14.27
N ILE A 284 -7.17 -10.65 -13.12
CA ILE A 284 -6.62 -11.81 -12.42
C ILE A 284 -7.75 -12.71 -11.91
N ILE A 285 -8.79 -12.13 -11.31
CA ILE A 285 -9.95 -12.90 -10.81
C ILE A 285 -10.63 -13.64 -11.96
N ASN A 286 -10.92 -12.96 -13.07
CA ASN A 286 -11.53 -13.59 -14.25
C ASN A 286 -10.65 -14.70 -14.83
N THR A 287 -9.32 -14.53 -14.81
CA THR A 287 -8.37 -15.56 -15.23
C THR A 287 -8.47 -16.80 -14.34
N ILE A 288 -8.59 -16.64 -13.02
CA ILE A 288 -8.77 -17.77 -12.08
C ILE A 288 -10.13 -18.43 -12.29
N ILE A 289 -11.21 -17.65 -12.43
CA ILE A 289 -12.56 -18.18 -12.66
C ILE A 289 -12.60 -19.04 -13.92
N SER A 290 -12.05 -18.53 -15.04
CA SER A 290 -11.97 -19.25 -16.31
C SER A 290 -11.09 -20.50 -16.19
N LYS A 291 -9.86 -20.35 -15.72
CA LYS A 291 -8.87 -21.43 -15.63
C LYS A 291 -9.33 -22.61 -14.77
N PHE A 292 -10.08 -22.34 -13.70
CA PHE A 292 -10.56 -23.37 -12.77
C PHE A 292 -12.06 -23.66 -12.92
N SER A 293 -12.71 -23.14 -13.96
CA SER A 293 -14.15 -23.36 -14.24
C SER A 293 -15.05 -23.11 -13.03
N LEU A 294 -14.82 -21.99 -12.34
CA LEU A 294 -15.56 -21.66 -11.11
C LEU A 294 -16.93 -21.10 -11.44
N ASN A 295 -17.97 -21.63 -10.79
CA ASN A 295 -19.32 -21.05 -10.83
C ASN A 295 -19.41 -19.84 -9.88
N ILE A 296 -18.78 -18.73 -10.28
CA ILE A 296 -18.74 -17.44 -9.59
C ILE A 296 -18.92 -16.34 -10.63
N THR A 297 -19.83 -15.41 -10.37
CA THR A 297 -20.09 -14.25 -11.23
C THR A 297 -19.82 -12.98 -10.43
N LEU A 298 -19.00 -12.09 -10.97
CA LEU A 298 -18.77 -10.77 -10.37
C LEU A 298 -19.97 -9.84 -10.62
N PRO A 299 -20.22 -8.86 -9.73
CA PRO A 299 -21.25 -7.84 -9.94
C PRO A 299 -21.11 -7.14 -11.30
N LYS A 300 -22.24 -6.92 -11.98
CA LYS A 300 -22.27 -6.33 -13.33
C LYS A 300 -21.69 -4.90 -13.37
N LYS A 301 -21.94 -4.13 -12.32
CA LYS A 301 -21.47 -2.75 -12.20
C LYS A 301 -20.16 -2.70 -11.44
N ILE A 302 -19.08 -2.44 -12.16
CA ILE A 302 -17.73 -2.27 -11.62
C ILE A 302 -17.34 -0.79 -11.74
N VAL A 303 -16.86 -0.20 -10.66
CA VAL A 303 -16.29 1.15 -10.63
C VAL A 303 -14.80 1.04 -10.37
N ASP A 304 -14.04 1.53 -11.34
CA ASP A 304 -12.60 1.63 -11.27
C ASP A 304 -12.19 2.98 -10.67
N LEU A 305 -11.57 2.96 -9.48
CA LEU A 305 -11.14 4.15 -8.78
C LEU A 305 -9.85 4.75 -9.35
N GLN A 306 -9.10 4.02 -10.20
CA GLN A 306 -7.94 4.58 -10.90
C GLN A 306 -8.33 5.71 -11.85
N LYS A 307 -9.59 5.72 -12.32
CA LYS A 307 -10.15 6.78 -13.16
C LYS A 307 -10.26 8.13 -12.43
N TYR A 308 -10.29 8.12 -11.09
CA TYR A 308 -10.36 9.33 -10.27
C TYR A 308 -9.03 9.64 -9.58
N PHE A 309 -8.19 8.63 -9.34
CA PHE A 309 -6.91 8.78 -8.65
C PHE A 309 -5.83 7.95 -9.35
N SER A 310 -4.71 8.57 -9.73
CA SER A 310 -3.65 7.86 -10.43
C SER A 310 -2.96 6.75 -9.61
N ASN A 311 -3.01 6.83 -8.28
CA ASN A 311 -2.53 5.78 -7.38
C ASN A 311 -3.20 5.90 -5.99
N LEU A 312 -3.07 4.85 -5.17
CA LEU A 312 -3.66 4.80 -3.83
C LEU A 312 -3.17 5.93 -2.91
N VAL A 313 -1.96 6.46 -3.12
CA VAL A 313 -1.49 7.60 -2.33
C VAL A 313 -2.33 8.84 -2.61
N HIS A 314 -2.64 9.14 -3.86
CA HIS A 314 -3.48 10.29 -4.19
C HIS A 314 -4.88 10.14 -3.62
N LEU A 315 -5.42 8.92 -3.64
CA LEU A 315 -6.68 8.57 -2.98
C LEU A 315 -6.61 8.82 -1.46
N GLU A 316 -5.55 8.36 -0.79
CA GLU A 316 -5.36 8.56 0.65
C GLU A 316 -5.16 10.04 1.01
N LYS A 317 -4.41 10.79 0.21
CA LYS A 317 -4.25 12.26 0.40
C LYS A 317 -5.58 12.98 0.29
N PHE A 318 -6.40 12.61 -0.70
CA PHE A 318 -7.76 13.12 -0.83
C PHE A 318 -8.57 12.79 0.44
N LEU A 319 -8.59 11.54 0.88
CA LEU A 319 -9.29 11.12 2.08
C LEU A 319 -8.85 11.92 3.33
N THR A 320 -7.54 12.08 3.54
CA THR A 320 -6.99 12.89 4.63
C THR A 320 -7.43 14.36 4.53
N SER A 321 -7.50 14.93 3.32
CA SER A 321 -7.95 16.32 3.15
C SER A 321 -9.43 16.53 3.48
N GLN A 322 -10.27 15.52 3.25
CA GLN A 322 -11.72 15.63 3.41
C GLN A 322 -12.18 15.32 4.84
N VAL A 323 -11.59 14.32 5.48
CA VAL A 323 -12.06 13.80 6.78
C VAL A 323 -10.96 13.63 7.82
N GLY A 324 -9.73 14.09 7.54
CA GLY A 324 -8.60 14.02 8.49
C GLY A 324 -8.02 12.62 8.71
N VAL A 325 -8.60 11.59 8.11
CA VAL A 325 -8.17 10.19 8.26
C VAL A 325 -6.85 9.96 7.52
N LYS A 326 -5.86 9.42 8.22
CA LYS A 326 -4.53 9.13 7.66
C LYS A 326 -4.10 7.72 8.07
N ARG A 327 -3.56 6.96 7.11
CA ARG A 327 -2.80 5.75 7.40
C ARG A 327 -1.44 6.13 7.95
N VAL A 328 -1.19 5.75 9.19
CA VAL A 328 0.03 6.08 9.94
C VAL A 328 1.06 4.97 9.78
N TYR A 329 0.60 3.71 9.71
CA TYR A 329 1.46 2.55 9.77
C TYR A 329 1.54 1.80 8.43
N THR A 330 0.43 1.70 7.67
CA THR A 330 0.38 0.97 6.38
C THR A 330 0.60 1.86 5.14
N SER A 331 1.27 3.01 5.29
CA SER A 331 1.45 3.94 4.16
C SER A 331 2.31 3.31 3.04
N LYS A 332 1.88 3.45 1.77
CA LYS A 332 2.59 2.94 0.58
C LYS A 332 4.06 3.34 0.40
N TYR A 333 4.55 4.26 1.22
CA TYR A 333 5.93 4.76 1.20
C TYR A 333 6.92 4.07 2.14
N LYS A 334 6.46 3.23 3.07
CA LYS A 334 7.33 2.52 4.01
C LYS A 334 7.38 1.00 3.80
N TYR A 335 6.84 0.51 2.68
CA TYR A 335 6.87 -0.93 2.37
C TYR A 335 8.29 -1.50 2.33
N THR A 336 9.31 -0.72 1.92
CA THR A 336 10.70 -1.18 1.94
C THR A 336 11.26 -1.40 3.35
N GLU A 337 10.82 -0.62 4.34
CA GLU A 337 11.17 -0.81 5.76
C GLU A 337 10.35 -1.95 6.38
N TYR A 338 9.08 -2.04 6.01
CA TYR A 338 8.16 -3.12 6.37
C TYR A 338 8.66 -4.48 5.86
N TYR A 339 8.91 -4.65 4.55
CA TYR A 339 9.40 -5.89 3.96
C TYR A 339 10.82 -6.27 4.39
N LYS A 340 11.65 -5.31 4.85
CA LYS A 340 12.97 -5.62 5.45
C LYS A 340 12.83 -6.49 6.70
N GLN A 341 11.71 -6.41 7.42
CA GLN A 341 11.46 -7.21 8.61
C GLN A 341 11.09 -8.68 8.29
N PHE A 342 10.80 -9.01 7.01
CA PHE A 342 10.24 -10.33 6.62
C PHE A 342 10.97 -11.00 5.44
N LYS A 343 12.24 -10.65 5.21
CA LYS A 343 13.04 -11.21 4.11
C LYS A 343 13.24 -12.73 4.25
N GLY A 344 12.77 -13.44 3.22
CA GLY A 344 12.81 -14.90 3.09
C GLY A 344 14.18 -15.55 2.91
N LYS A 345 14.14 -16.87 2.69
CA LYS A 345 15.24 -17.86 2.80
C LYS A 345 16.41 -17.60 1.83
N GLY A 346 17.50 -17.05 2.36
CA GLY A 346 18.85 -17.27 1.86
C GLY A 346 19.51 -18.44 2.61
N LYS A 347 20.60 -18.99 2.05
CA LYS A 347 21.31 -20.23 2.47
C LYS A 347 21.75 -20.33 3.96
N THR A 348 21.49 -19.33 4.81
CA THR A 348 22.05 -19.24 6.18
C THR A 348 21.04 -18.93 7.30
N GLY A 349 19.72 -19.03 7.10
CA GLY A 349 18.74 -18.58 8.12
C GLY A 349 17.69 -19.61 8.52
N TYR A 350 17.99 -20.44 9.54
CA TYR A 350 16.95 -21.11 10.33
C TYR A 350 16.19 -20.06 11.18
N ASN A 351 14.86 -20.22 11.30
CA ASN A 351 13.93 -19.39 12.11
C ASN A 351 13.69 -17.92 11.70
N LYS A 352 13.21 -17.65 10.47
CA LYS A 352 12.66 -16.32 10.10
C LYS A 352 11.15 -16.39 9.87
N LYS A 353 10.40 -15.47 10.50
CA LYS A 353 8.94 -15.39 10.45
C LYS A 353 8.43 -15.12 9.03
N ILE A 354 7.34 -15.79 8.69
CA ILE A 354 6.50 -15.52 7.51
C ILE A 354 6.08 -14.04 7.51
N GLU A 355 5.98 -13.44 6.32
CA GLU A 355 5.42 -12.11 6.02
C GLU A 355 4.39 -11.63 7.05
N PRO A 356 4.32 -10.32 7.40
CA PRO A 356 3.33 -9.79 8.33
C PRO A 356 1.98 -9.76 7.61
N ILE A 357 1.37 -10.93 7.45
CA ILE A 357 0.00 -11.18 7.83
C ILE A 357 -1.07 -10.55 6.93
N GLY A 358 -0.70 -9.67 6.00
CA GLY A 358 -1.58 -9.11 4.98
C GLY A 358 -2.67 -8.20 5.53
N THR A 359 -2.68 -7.84 6.82
CA THR A 359 -3.76 -7.04 7.43
C THR A 359 -3.95 -5.69 6.76
N TYR A 360 -2.91 -5.12 6.12
CA TYR A 360 -3.01 -3.89 5.33
C TYR A 360 -3.94 -4.04 4.12
N ASN A 361 -4.14 -5.24 3.56
CA ASN A 361 -5.07 -5.44 2.45
C ASN A 361 -6.52 -5.13 2.88
N LEU A 362 -6.85 -5.24 4.18
CA LEU A 362 -8.13 -4.74 4.70
C LEU A 362 -8.24 -3.22 4.59
N THR A 363 -7.18 -2.47 4.89
CA THR A 363 -7.20 -1.01 4.72
C THR A 363 -7.23 -0.63 3.23
N ASP A 364 -6.56 -1.38 2.34
CA ASP A 364 -6.60 -1.23 0.88
C ASP A 364 -7.98 -1.45 0.27
N THR A 365 -8.89 -2.14 0.95
CA THR A 365 -10.31 -2.18 0.57
C THR A 365 -11.15 -1.09 1.24
N LEU A 366 -10.78 -0.67 2.44
CA LEU A 366 -11.59 0.24 3.26
C LEU A 366 -11.43 1.70 2.81
N THR A 367 -10.22 2.16 2.53
CA THR A 367 -10.00 3.55 2.10
C THR A 367 -10.61 3.85 0.74
N PRO A 368 -10.59 2.98 -0.28
CA PRO A 368 -11.22 3.29 -1.55
C PRO A 368 -12.75 3.28 -1.44
N LEU A 369 -13.34 2.38 -0.64
CA LEU A 369 -14.77 2.43 -0.31
C LEU A 369 -15.15 3.78 0.34
N PHE A 370 -14.39 4.21 1.34
CA PHE A 370 -14.66 5.47 2.03
C PHE A 370 -14.56 6.66 1.06
N THR A 371 -13.49 6.71 0.27
CA THR A 371 -13.30 7.78 -0.71
C THR A 371 -14.43 7.82 -1.75
N TYR A 372 -14.90 6.67 -2.23
CA TYR A 372 -16.04 6.61 -3.15
C TYR A 372 -17.31 7.22 -2.54
N LEU A 373 -17.60 6.92 -1.26
CA LEU A 373 -18.74 7.49 -0.56
C LEU A 373 -18.65 9.03 -0.47
N ILE A 374 -17.47 9.57 -0.15
CA ILE A 374 -17.23 11.03 -0.11
C ILE A 374 -17.38 11.67 -1.49
N LEU A 375 -16.81 11.06 -2.54
CA LEU A 375 -16.95 11.57 -3.90
C LEU A 375 -18.41 11.63 -4.34
N LYS A 376 -19.22 10.68 -3.91
CA LYS A 376 -20.64 10.61 -4.28
C LYS A 376 -21.56 11.39 -3.36
N SER A 377 -21.09 11.87 -2.22
CA SER A 377 -21.83 12.82 -1.37
C SER A 377 -21.65 14.28 -1.81
N ASN A 378 -20.49 14.64 -2.36
CA ASN A 378 -20.13 16.04 -2.64
C ASN A 378 -20.54 16.53 -4.04
N LYS A 379 -21.81 16.31 -4.44
CA LYS A 379 -22.32 16.71 -5.78
C LYS A 379 -22.23 18.21 -6.12
N LYS A 380 -21.98 19.12 -5.15
CA LYS A 380 -21.87 20.58 -5.40
C LYS A 380 -20.47 21.10 -5.72
N GLN A 381 -19.40 20.30 -5.70
CA GLN A 381 -18.02 20.79 -5.91
C GLN A 381 -17.20 20.11 -7.00
N ILE A 382 -17.65 18.98 -7.56
CA ILE A 382 -16.81 18.16 -8.44
C ILE A 382 -16.77 18.70 -9.87
N ASP A 383 -17.80 19.42 -10.34
CA ASP A 383 -17.85 19.95 -11.71
C ASP A 383 -16.96 21.19 -11.95
N ASN A 384 -16.46 21.86 -10.90
CA ASN A 384 -15.68 23.10 -11.04
C ASN A 384 -14.19 23.01 -10.66
N LYS A 385 -13.66 21.86 -10.26
CA LYS A 385 -12.27 21.78 -9.74
C LYS A 385 -11.35 20.71 -10.33
N LEU A 386 -11.83 19.85 -11.23
CA LEU A 386 -11.00 18.77 -11.82
C LEU A 386 -10.33 19.10 -13.16
N LEU A 387 -10.34 20.36 -13.61
CA LEU A 387 -9.66 20.75 -14.86
C LEU A 387 -8.25 21.34 -14.70
N LYS A 388 -7.73 21.57 -13.50
CA LYS A 388 -6.32 21.95 -13.31
C LYS A 388 -5.80 21.47 -11.97
N ILE A 389 -4.96 20.43 -11.98
CA ILE A 389 -3.69 20.29 -11.25
C ILE A 389 -3.02 18.99 -11.70
#